data_AF-A0A0D0B997-F1
#
_entry.id   AF-A0A0D0B997-F1
#
_cell.length_a   1.000
_cell.length_b   1.000
_cell.length_c   1.000
_cell.angle_alpha   90.00
_cell.angle_beta   90.00
_cell.angle_gamma   90.00
#
_symmetry.space_group_name_H-M   'P 1'
#
loop_
_entity.id
_entity.type
_entity.pdbx_description
1 polymer ?
#
loop_
_entity_poly.entity_id
_entity_poly.type
_entity_poly.pdbx_seq_one_letter_code
_entity_poly.pdbx_strand_id
1 'polypeptide(L)'
;MLICVAIVPRRVPKSERPPVRSPSAYILFFSRLAKSRKGEIKPGMTGIQDLSKEAAAMWNNMTIAEKKPYDDEVEILKIEYQKKLDEYWKTVSSTTIREINARREYEGRTKIHRPHQESASKRPKGSYLRFLEDFRRSDDGRAILEAGLTPTGRAVVNVARTAGERWRAMSASDKAPYVEAFQKAVAKWEAKQAKSASL
;
A
#
# COMPACT_ATOMS: atom_id res chain seq x y z
N MET A 1 -1.29 -41.76 -16.19
CA MET A 1 -1.36 -40.72 -15.13
C MET A 1 -0.44 -39.58 -15.53
N LEU A 2 -0.98 -38.44 -15.96
CA LEU A 2 -0.19 -37.23 -16.16
C LEU A 2 0.18 -36.68 -14.78
N ILE A 3 1.45 -36.77 -14.42
CA ILE A 3 1.99 -36.15 -13.22
C ILE A 3 1.91 -34.64 -13.45
N CYS A 4 0.96 -33.98 -12.80
CA CYS A 4 0.88 -32.53 -12.79
C CYS A 4 2.08 -32.00 -11.98
N VAL A 5 3.20 -31.78 -12.65
CA VAL A 5 4.37 -31.14 -12.03
C VAL A 5 3.97 -29.70 -11.75
N ALA A 6 3.73 -29.37 -10.48
CA ALA A 6 3.48 -28.00 -10.08
C ALA A 6 4.67 -27.13 -10.50
N ILE A 7 4.47 -26.30 -11.52
CA ILE A 7 5.51 -25.40 -12.04
C ILE A 7 5.83 -24.38 -10.93
N VAL A 8 7.00 -24.54 -10.31
CA VAL A 8 7.47 -23.65 -9.25
C VAL A 8 7.84 -22.30 -9.86
N PRO A 9 7.25 -21.17 -9.42
CA PRO A 9 7.59 -19.86 -9.96
C PRO A 9 9.06 -19.50 -9.74
N ARG A 10 9.69 -18.82 -10.72
CA ARG A 10 11.08 -18.36 -10.65
C ARG A 10 11.33 -17.50 -9.41
N ARG A 11 12.51 -17.62 -8.80
CA ARG A 11 12.96 -16.69 -7.75
C ARG A 11 13.60 -15.46 -8.39
N VAL A 12 12.93 -14.32 -8.29
CA VAL A 12 13.50 -13.01 -8.66
C VAL A 12 14.75 -12.71 -7.80
N PRO A 13 15.87 -12.21 -8.35
CA PRO A 13 17.08 -11.88 -7.59
C PRO A 13 16.82 -10.90 -6.44
N LYS A 14 17.67 -10.89 -5.41
CA LYS A 14 17.50 -9.99 -4.25
C LYS A 14 17.58 -8.50 -4.63
N SER A 15 18.37 -8.15 -5.66
CA SER A 15 18.52 -6.79 -6.17
C SER A 15 17.24 -6.20 -6.76
N GLU A 16 16.36 -7.04 -7.31
CA GLU A 16 15.11 -6.66 -7.95
C GLU A 16 13.90 -6.74 -7.00
N ARG A 17 14.11 -7.16 -5.74
CA ARG A 17 13.05 -7.21 -4.74
C ARG A 17 12.94 -5.88 -4.01
N PRO A 18 11.80 -5.59 -3.36
CA PRO A 18 11.67 -4.41 -2.53
C PRO A 18 12.77 -4.38 -1.46
N PRO A 19 13.32 -3.20 -1.14
CA PRO A 19 14.28 -3.05 -0.07
C PRO A 19 13.77 -3.69 1.22
N VAL A 20 14.68 -4.34 1.96
CA VAL A 20 14.37 -4.92 3.28
C VAL A 20 14.20 -3.78 4.27
N ARG A 21 13.23 -3.90 5.18
CA ARG A 21 12.97 -2.90 6.23
C ARG A 21 14.24 -2.60 7.03
N SER A 22 14.38 -1.35 7.47
CA SER A 22 15.47 -0.95 8.37
C SER A 22 15.45 -1.79 9.65
N PRO A 23 16.62 -2.18 10.20
CA PRO A 23 16.71 -2.91 11.45
C PRO A 23 16.19 -2.05 12.62
N SER A 24 15.72 -2.70 13.69
CA SER A 24 15.40 -2.01 14.95
C SER A 24 16.67 -1.76 15.77
N ALA A 25 16.56 -0.91 16.81
CA ALA A 25 17.69 -0.54 17.66
C ALA A 25 18.34 -1.77 18.34
N TYR A 26 17.50 -2.68 18.83
CA TYR A 26 17.97 -3.97 19.36
C TYR A 26 18.70 -4.83 18.32
N ILE A 27 18.21 -4.88 17.07
CA ILE A 27 18.85 -5.67 16.02
C ILE A 27 20.21 -5.06 15.62
N LEU A 28 20.36 -3.74 15.65
CA LEU A 28 21.65 -3.08 15.49
C LEU A 28 22.61 -3.44 16.63
N PHE A 29 22.14 -3.34 17.87
CA PHE A 29 22.90 -3.76 19.06
C PHE A 29 23.33 -5.22 18.96
N PHE A 30 22.39 -6.13 18.69
CA PHE A 30 22.66 -7.55 18.53
C PHE A 30 23.65 -7.83 17.40
N SER A 31 23.51 -7.13 16.27
CA SER A 31 24.44 -7.29 15.14
C SER A 31 25.85 -6.81 15.47
N ARG A 32 26.00 -5.76 16.30
CA ARG A 32 27.31 -5.30 16.80
C ARG A 32 27.90 -6.29 17.78
N LEU A 33 27.11 -6.76 18.74
CA LEU A 33 27.54 -7.75 19.74
C LEU A 33 27.95 -9.07 19.08
N ALA A 34 27.19 -9.54 18.09
CA ALA A 34 27.52 -10.75 17.34
C ALA A 34 28.80 -10.58 16.51
N LYS A 35 29.10 -9.38 16.02
CA LYS A 35 30.38 -9.08 15.35
C LYS A 35 31.54 -9.05 16.33
N SER A 36 31.39 -8.43 17.50
CA SER A 36 32.46 -8.38 18.51
C SER A 36 32.78 -9.75 19.10
N ARG A 37 31.78 -10.62 19.23
CA ARG A 37 31.93 -11.98 19.79
C ARG A 37 31.99 -13.08 18.73
N LYS A 38 32.25 -12.74 17.47
CA LYS A 38 32.15 -13.68 16.33
C LYS A 38 32.99 -14.97 16.53
N GLY A 39 34.10 -14.90 17.27
CA GLY A 39 34.95 -16.06 17.60
C GLY A 39 34.49 -16.92 18.79
N GLU A 40 33.62 -16.38 19.65
CA GLU A 40 33.09 -17.07 20.84
C GLU A 40 31.78 -17.82 20.56
N ILE A 41 31.15 -17.52 19.41
CA ILE A 41 29.90 -18.16 19.01
C ILE A 41 30.20 -19.60 18.63
N LYS A 42 29.68 -20.54 19.44
CA LYS A 42 29.74 -21.97 19.13
C LYS A 42 29.11 -22.21 17.75
N PRO A 43 29.76 -22.99 16.86
CA PRO A 43 29.20 -23.29 15.56
C PRO A 43 27.87 -24.05 15.72
N GLY A 44 26.84 -23.60 15.02
CA GLY A 44 25.50 -24.18 15.06
C GLY A 44 24.44 -23.23 15.63
N MET A 45 23.19 -23.70 15.64
CA MET A 45 22.03 -22.89 16.01
C MET A 45 21.98 -22.56 17.51
N THR A 46 22.60 -23.39 18.35
CA THR A 46 22.65 -23.24 19.81
C THR A 46 23.49 -22.04 20.24
N GLY A 47 24.67 -21.82 19.62
CA GLY A 47 25.52 -20.67 19.95
C GLY A 47 24.88 -19.32 19.66
N ILE A 48 24.09 -19.22 18.58
CA ILE A 48 23.34 -18.00 18.25
C ILE A 48 22.19 -17.78 19.24
N GLN A 49 21.52 -18.86 19.68
CA GLN A 49 20.45 -18.78 20.67
C GLN A 49 20.94 -18.31 22.02
N ASP A 50 22.10 -18.81 22.48
CA ASP A 50 22.71 -18.41 23.75
C ASP A 50 23.10 -16.92 23.72
N LEU A 51 23.78 -16.49 22.65
CA LEU A 51 24.11 -15.08 22.44
C LEU A 51 22.86 -14.19 22.41
N SER A 52 21.77 -14.65 21.79
CA SER A 52 20.51 -13.90 21.73
C SER A 52 19.87 -13.73 23.11
N LYS A 53 19.96 -14.72 24.00
CA LYS A 53 19.45 -14.61 25.37
C LYS A 53 20.27 -13.60 26.18
N GLU A 54 21.59 -13.67 26.07
CA GLU A 54 22.50 -12.72 26.73
C GLU A 54 22.28 -11.29 26.22
N ALA A 55 22.19 -11.12 24.89
CA ALA A 55 21.96 -9.82 24.27
C ALA A 55 20.63 -9.21 24.72
N ALA A 56 19.58 -10.01 24.85
CA ALA A 56 18.28 -9.54 25.35
C ALA A 56 18.39 -9.09 26.82
N ALA A 57 19.10 -9.84 27.66
CA ALA A 57 19.32 -9.45 29.06
C ALA A 57 20.14 -8.15 29.16
N MET A 58 21.22 -8.02 28.39
CA MET A 58 22.02 -6.79 28.33
C MET A 58 21.20 -5.60 27.86
N TRP A 59 20.43 -5.76 26.77
CA TRP A 59 19.59 -4.69 26.24
C TRP A 59 18.52 -4.25 27.24
N ASN A 60 17.91 -5.17 27.99
CA ASN A 60 16.91 -4.81 28.99
C ASN A 60 17.52 -4.05 30.18
N ASN A 61 18.76 -4.36 30.55
CA ASN A 61 19.48 -3.67 31.63
C ASN A 61 20.12 -2.34 31.20
N MET A 62 20.25 -2.08 29.89
CA MET A 62 20.76 -0.80 29.39
C MET A 62 19.81 0.36 29.70
N THR A 63 20.41 1.49 30.08
CA THR A 63 19.73 2.76 30.32
C THR A 63 19.23 3.38 29.00
N ILE A 64 18.30 4.31 29.10
CA ILE A 64 17.79 5.07 27.94
C ILE A 64 18.94 5.83 27.26
N ALA A 65 19.89 6.34 28.02
CA ALA A 65 21.05 7.05 27.50
C ALA A 65 21.97 6.14 26.66
N GLU A 66 22.16 4.88 27.05
CA GLU A 66 22.96 3.91 26.30
C GLU A 66 22.25 3.39 25.04
N LYS A 67 20.91 3.39 25.05
CA LYS A 67 20.09 3.01 23.89
C LYS A 67 19.99 4.13 22.86
N LYS A 68 20.08 5.39 23.30
CA LYS A 68 19.89 6.58 22.46
C LYS A 68 20.73 6.58 21.16
N PRO A 69 22.04 6.23 21.16
CA PRO A 69 22.81 6.17 19.92
C PRO A 69 22.25 5.18 18.89
N TYR A 70 21.69 4.06 19.34
CA TYR A 70 21.06 3.08 18.46
C TYR A 70 19.74 3.60 17.89
N ASP A 71 18.94 4.31 18.69
CA ASP A 71 17.70 4.93 18.21
C ASP A 71 17.97 6.02 17.17
N ASP A 72 18.97 6.87 17.42
CA ASP A 72 19.39 7.93 16.49
C ASP A 72 19.88 7.33 15.16
N GLU A 73 20.67 6.25 15.20
CA GLU A 73 21.09 5.52 13.98
C GLU A 73 19.92 4.85 13.24
N VAL A 74 18.96 4.26 13.96
CA VAL A 74 17.76 3.65 13.36
C VAL A 74 16.97 4.70 12.60
N GLU A 75 16.87 5.91 13.12
CA GLU A 75 16.14 6.99 12.46
C GLU A 75 16.79 7.38 11.13
N ILE A 76 18.12 7.48 11.11
CA ILE A 76 18.89 7.70 9.87
C ILE A 76 18.62 6.56 8.86
N LEU A 77 18.70 5.30 9.32
CA LEU A 77 18.48 4.14 8.46
C LEU A 77 17.05 4.03 7.95
N LYS A 78 16.05 4.46 8.73
CA LYS A 78 14.65 4.54 8.27
C LYS A 78 14.49 5.55 7.15
N ILE A 79 15.11 6.73 7.29
CA ILE A 79 15.09 7.77 6.25
C ILE A 79 15.73 7.24 4.96
N GLU A 80 16.88 6.59 5.05
CA GLU A 80 17.53 5.95 3.89
C GLU A 80 16.69 4.84 3.28
N TYR A 81 16.08 4.00 4.13
CA TYR A 81 15.19 2.93 3.69
C TYR A 81 14.00 3.49 2.91
N GLN A 82 13.37 4.55 3.41
CA GLN A 82 12.24 5.19 2.75
C GLN A 82 12.64 5.75 1.39
N LYS A 83 13.79 6.43 1.29
CA LYS A 83 14.33 6.91 0.01
C LYS A 83 14.54 5.77 -1.00
N LYS A 84 15.18 4.67 -0.57
CA LYS A 84 15.41 3.49 -1.42
C LYS A 84 14.09 2.82 -1.83
N LEU A 85 13.12 2.78 -0.92
CA LEU A 85 11.80 2.20 -1.18
C LEU A 85 11.03 3.03 -2.22
N ASP A 86 11.06 4.36 -2.10
CA ASP A 86 10.42 5.27 -3.05
C ASP A 86 11.07 5.19 -4.43
N GLU A 87 12.40 5.14 -4.49
CA GLU A 87 13.15 4.94 -5.74
C GLU A 87 12.82 3.58 -6.38
N TYR A 88 12.83 2.50 -5.60
CA TYR A 88 12.44 1.17 -6.05
C TYR A 88 11.04 1.19 -6.66
N TRP A 89 10.08 1.84 -6.00
CA TRP A 89 8.72 1.91 -6.52
C TRP A 89 8.58 2.80 -7.75
N LYS A 90 9.52 3.70 -8.05
CA LYS A 90 9.53 4.47 -9.31
C LYS A 90 10.11 3.65 -10.47
N THR A 91 11.17 2.88 -10.22
CA THR A 91 11.93 2.17 -11.26
C THR A 91 11.39 0.77 -11.56
N VAL A 92 10.75 0.09 -10.60
CA VAL A 92 10.35 -1.31 -10.76
C VAL A 92 9.31 -1.51 -11.87
N SER A 93 9.54 -2.54 -12.68
CA SER A 93 8.62 -2.95 -13.74
C SER A 93 7.40 -3.69 -13.17
N SER A 94 6.26 -3.59 -13.85
CA SER A 94 5.06 -4.33 -13.45
C SER A 94 5.22 -5.85 -13.58
N THR A 95 6.07 -6.33 -14.48
CA THR A 95 6.34 -7.77 -14.68
C THR A 95 7.13 -8.33 -13.50
N THR A 96 8.17 -7.63 -13.04
CA THR A 96 8.94 -8.01 -11.85
C THR A 96 8.05 -8.17 -10.61
N ILE A 97 7.10 -7.24 -10.38
CA ILE A 97 6.15 -7.35 -9.26
C ILE A 97 5.22 -8.56 -9.40
N ARG A 98 4.76 -8.87 -10.62
CA ARG A 98 3.94 -10.08 -10.87
C ARG A 98 4.73 -11.36 -10.56
N GLU A 99 5.99 -11.44 -10.97
CA GLU A 99 6.85 -12.59 -10.69
C GLU A 99 7.13 -12.77 -9.19
N ILE A 100 7.42 -11.66 -8.49
CA ILE A 100 7.58 -11.67 -7.02
C ILE A 100 6.30 -12.18 -6.35
N ASN A 101 5.13 -11.70 -6.81
CA ASN A 101 3.85 -12.09 -6.24
C ASN A 101 3.47 -13.55 -6.55
N ALA A 102 3.77 -14.04 -7.75
CA ALA A 102 3.58 -15.46 -8.10
C ALA A 102 4.38 -16.35 -7.16
N ARG A 103 5.63 -15.98 -6.85
CA ARG A 103 6.45 -16.71 -5.90
C ARG A 103 5.92 -16.63 -4.47
N ARG A 104 5.47 -15.45 -4.03
CA ARG A 104 4.90 -15.26 -2.68
C ARG A 104 3.62 -16.06 -2.51
N GLU A 105 2.75 -16.07 -3.51
CA GLU A 105 1.52 -16.87 -3.52
C GLU A 105 1.81 -18.37 -3.45
N TYR A 106 2.79 -18.86 -4.23
CA TYR A 106 3.26 -20.25 -4.12
C TYR A 106 3.82 -20.57 -2.72
N GLU A 107 4.48 -19.61 -2.06
CA GLU A 107 4.96 -19.73 -0.68
C GLU A 107 3.87 -19.49 0.40
N GLY A 108 2.60 -19.29 0.00
CA GLY A 108 1.49 -19.01 0.93
C GLY A 108 1.56 -17.63 1.59
N ARG A 109 2.32 -16.70 1.01
CA ARG A 109 2.54 -15.33 1.52
C ARG A 109 1.65 -14.32 0.81
N THR A 110 1.32 -13.25 1.53
CA THR A 110 0.53 -12.13 0.99
C THR A 110 1.24 -11.44 -0.17
N LYS A 111 0.45 -10.99 -1.16
CA LYS A 111 0.94 -10.25 -2.34
C LYS A 111 1.43 -8.85 -1.92
N ILE A 112 2.47 -8.38 -2.61
CA ILE A 112 2.96 -7.01 -2.48
C ILE A 112 2.25 -6.17 -3.53
N HIS A 113 1.65 -5.07 -3.09
CA HIS A 113 1.05 -4.08 -3.97
C HIS A 113 1.94 -2.83 -4.02
N ARG A 114 2.05 -2.25 -5.21
CA ARG A 114 2.65 -0.92 -5.36
C ARG A 114 1.81 0.05 -4.50
N PRO A 115 2.44 0.87 -3.65
CA PRO A 115 1.72 1.91 -2.93
C PRO A 115 0.97 2.78 -3.91
N HIS A 116 -0.27 3.16 -3.57
CA HIS A 116 -1.01 4.12 -4.38
C HIS A 116 -0.18 5.41 -4.46
N GLN A 117 0.38 5.68 -5.63
CA GLN A 117 0.95 6.98 -5.90
C GLN A 117 -0.26 7.89 -6.11
N GLU A 118 -0.40 8.90 -5.24
CA GLU A 118 -1.38 9.95 -5.49
C GLU A 118 -1.00 10.61 -6.81
N SER A 119 -1.74 10.28 -7.87
CA SER A 119 -1.49 10.91 -9.16
C SER A 119 -1.70 12.40 -8.97
N ALA A 120 -0.73 13.21 -9.44
CA ALA A 120 -0.73 14.68 -9.30
C ALA A 120 -2.05 15.34 -9.78
N SER A 121 -2.85 14.59 -10.55
CA SER A 121 -4.20 14.94 -10.88
C SER A 121 -5.11 13.69 -10.97
N LYS A 122 -5.91 13.44 -9.93
CA LYS A 122 -7.06 12.54 -10.07
C LYS A 122 -8.01 13.17 -11.09
N ARG A 123 -8.50 12.36 -12.05
CA ARG A 123 -9.47 12.83 -13.03
C ARG A 123 -10.73 13.35 -12.33
N PRO A 124 -11.37 14.41 -12.83
CA PRO A 124 -12.62 14.89 -12.26
C PRO A 124 -13.72 13.81 -12.29
N LYS A 125 -14.57 13.81 -11.27
CA LYS A 125 -15.76 12.94 -11.23
C LYS A 125 -16.68 13.26 -12.41
N GLY A 126 -17.09 12.22 -13.14
CA GLY A 126 -18.07 12.33 -14.23
C GLY A 126 -19.42 12.86 -13.76
N SER A 127 -20.25 13.30 -14.71
CA SER A 127 -21.57 13.91 -14.44
C SER A 127 -22.49 13.00 -13.60
N TYR A 128 -22.61 11.72 -13.95
CA TYR A 128 -23.41 10.76 -13.18
C TYR A 128 -22.91 10.59 -11.73
N LEU A 129 -21.60 10.58 -11.48
CA LEU A 129 -21.07 10.41 -10.13
C LEU A 129 -21.35 11.63 -9.24
N ARG A 130 -21.44 12.82 -9.83
CA ARG A 130 -21.86 14.04 -9.13
C ARG A 130 -23.34 13.96 -8.76
N PHE A 131 -24.17 13.55 -9.72
CA PHE A 131 -25.58 13.27 -9.45
C PHE A 131 -25.76 12.20 -8.37
N LEU A 132 -24.98 11.12 -8.41
CA LEU A 132 -25.04 10.05 -7.42
C LEU A 132 -24.69 10.56 -6.01
N GLU A 133 -23.77 11.52 -5.90
CA GLU A 133 -23.44 12.15 -4.62
C GLU A 133 -24.60 12.99 -4.07
N ASP A 134 -25.28 13.73 -4.96
CA ASP A 134 -26.45 14.52 -4.56
C ASP A 134 -27.66 13.63 -4.25
N PHE A 135 -27.87 12.59 -5.03
CA PHE A 135 -28.90 11.58 -4.77
C PHE A 135 -28.66 10.85 -3.45
N ARG A 136 -27.41 10.53 -3.10
CA ARG A 136 -27.08 9.97 -1.77
C ARG A 136 -27.38 10.92 -0.62
N ARG A 137 -27.45 12.23 -0.87
CA ARG A 137 -27.79 13.24 0.13
C ARG A 137 -29.29 13.52 0.19
N SER A 138 -30.05 13.20 -0.85
CA SER A 138 -31.50 13.33 -0.85
C SER A 138 -32.15 12.32 0.09
N ASP A 139 -33.36 12.61 0.54
CA ASP A 139 -34.08 11.76 1.48
C ASP A 139 -34.26 10.33 0.94
N ASP A 140 -34.58 10.19 -0.35
CA ASP A 140 -34.65 8.89 -1.03
C ASP A 140 -33.34 8.09 -0.94
N GLY A 141 -32.20 8.73 -1.19
CA GLY A 141 -30.91 8.05 -1.14
C GLY A 141 -30.50 7.70 0.28
N ARG A 142 -30.80 8.57 1.25
CA ARG A 142 -30.55 8.31 2.68
C ARG A 142 -31.40 7.16 3.19
N ALA A 143 -32.69 7.13 2.85
CA ALA A 143 -33.59 6.04 3.24
C ALA A 143 -33.08 4.67 2.75
N ILE A 144 -32.58 4.60 1.51
CA ILE A 144 -32.01 3.35 0.97
C ILE A 144 -30.66 3.02 1.65
N LEU A 145 -29.85 4.02 2.02
CA LEU A 145 -28.61 3.80 2.76
C LEU A 145 -28.86 3.25 4.17
N GLU A 146 -29.84 3.83 4.88
CA GLU A 146 -30.23 3.45 6.24
C GLU A 146 -30.86 2.06 6.30
N ALA A 147 -31.51 1.61 5.23
CA ALA A 147 -32.06 0.25 5.13
C ALA A 147 -30.99 -0.87 5.20
N GLY A 148 -29.70 -0.55 5.05
CA GLY A 148 -28.61 -1.49 5.30
C GLY A 148 -28.61 -2.72 4.37
N LEU A 149 -28.66 -3.93 4.93
CA LEU A 149 -28.72 -5.16 4.14
C LEU A 149 -30.16 -5.57 3.91
N THR A 150 -30.57 -5.62 2.64
CA THR A 150 -31.92 -6.05 2.22
C THR A 150 -31.85 -7.38 1.46
N PRO A 151 -32.97 -8.10 1.26
CA PRO A 151 -33.03 -9.27 0.40
C PRO A 151 -32.59 -8.99 -1.05
N THR A 152 -32.74 -7.74 -1.50
CA THR A 152 -32.32 -7.29 -2.84
C THR A 152 -30.84 -6.93 -2.95
N GLY A 153 -30.10 -6.96 -1.83
CA GLY A 153 -28.67 -6.67 -1.76
C GLY A 153 -28.30 -5.62 -0.71
N ARG A 154 -27.01 -5.26 -0.70
CA ARG A 154 -26.46 -4.21 0.17
C ARG A 154 -26.99 -2.84 -0.23
N ALA A 155 -27.26 -1.98 0.76
CA ALA A 155 -27.69 -0.59 0.58
C ALA A 155 -26.90 0.19 -0.48
N VAL A 156 -25.56 0.11 -0.45
CA VAL A 156 -24.70 0.79 -1.42
C VAL A 156 -24.95 0.36 -2.87
N VAL A 157 -25.32 -0.91 -3.09
CA VAL A 157 -25.67 -1.45 -4.41
C VAL A 157 -27.07 -0.97 -4.81
N ASN A 158 -28.01 -0.99 -3.87
CA ASN A 158 -29.38 -0.56 -4.09
C ASN A 158 -29.48 0.92 -4.44
N VAL A 159 -28.75 1.78 -3.73
CA VAL A 159 -28.66 3.22 -4.04
C VAL A 159 -28.09 3.45 -5.43
N ALA A 160 -27.04 2.72 -5.82
CA ALA A 160 -26.46 2.88 -7.15
C ALA A 160 -27.43 2.44 -8.26
N ARG A 161 -28.24 1.40 -8.00
CA ARG A 161 -29.26 0.91 -8.93
C ARG A 161 -30.39 1.93 -9.11
N THR A 162 -30.98 2.42 -8.02
CA THR A 162 -32.06 3.42 -8.08
C THR A 162 -31.58 4.76 -8.63
N ALA A 163 -30.37 5.20 -8.27
CA ALA A 163 -29.74 6.38 -8.87
C ALA A 163 -29.55 6.20 -10.38
N GLY A 164 -29.13 5.02 -10.84
CA GLY A 164 -28.97 4.74 -12.27
C GLY A 164 -30.29 4.80 -13.03
N GLU A 165 -31.38 4.29 -12.45
CA GLU A 165 -32.72 4.39 -13.02
C GLU A 165 -33.20 5.84 -13.09
N ARG A 166 -33.05 6.59 -11.99
CA ARG A 166 -33.41 8.02 -11.93
C ARG A 166 -32.60 8.84 -12.92
N TRP A 167 -31.30 8.61 -13.00
CA TRP A 167 -30.44 9.28 -13.98
C TRP A 167 -30.86 8.96 -15.42
N ARG A 168 -31.25 7.72 -15.74
CA ARG A 168 -31.75 7.40 -17.09
C ARG A 168 -33.07 8.11 -17.41
N ALA A 169 -33.97 8.20 -16.43
CA ALA A 169 -35.26 8.87 -16.57
C ALA A 169 -35.19 10.41 -16.61
N MET A 170 -34.11 11.01 -16.11
CA MET A 170 -33.92 12.48 -16.11
C MET A 170 -33.80 13.05 -17.53
N SER A 171 -34.38 14.23 -17.72
CA SER A 171 -34.29 14.99 -18.98
C SER A 171 -32.88 15.54 -19.22
N ALA A 172 -32.61 16.01 -20.44
CA ALA A 172 -31.34 16.65 -20.75
C ALA A 172 -31.12 17.94 -19.93
N SER A 173 -32.18 18.71 -19.65
CA SER A 173 -32.13 19.91 -18.81
C SER A 173 -31.78 19.59 -17.36
N ASP A 174 -32.33 18.50 -16.81
CA ASP A 174 -32.03 18.11 -15.43
C ASP A 174 -30.60 17.58 -15.27
N LYS A 175 -30.04 17.04 -16.36
CA LYS A 175 -28.63 16.58 -16.43
C LYS A 175 -27.66 17.72 -16.70
N ALA A 176 -28.10 18.82 -17.31
CA ALA A 176 -27.27 19.97 -17.68
C ALA A 176 -26.35 20.47 -16.55
N PRO A 177 -26.82 20.74 -15.31
CA PRO A 177 -25.95 21.24 -14.25
C PRO A 177 -24.80 20.27 -13.92
N TYR A 178 -25.06 18.96 -13.99
CA TYR A 178 -24.04 17.93 -13.74
C TYR A 178 -23.02 17.82 -14.87
N VAL A 179 -23.47 17.98 -16.12
CA VAL A 179 -22.61 17.96 -17.31
C VAL A 179 -21.72 19.20 -17.35
N GLU A 180 -22.28 20.39 -17.13
CA GLU A 180 -21.53 21.64 -17.07
C GLU A 180 -20.51 21.64 -15.94
N ALA A 181 -20.88 21.17 -14.75
CA ALA A 181 -19.97 21.05 -13.62
C ALA A 181 -18.82 20.05 -13.90
N PHE A 182 -19.09 18.99 -14.66
CA PHE A 182 -18.06 18.06 -15.14
C PHE A 182 -17.12 18.74 -16.14
N GLN A 183 -17.65 19.39 -17.18
CA GLN A 183 -16.86 20.10 -18.20
C GLN A 183 -15.95 21.17 -17.57
N LYS A 184 -16.49 21.99 -16.66
CA LYS A 184 -15.71 22.99 -15.92
C LYS A 184 -14.58 22.37 -15.11
N ALA A 185 -14.82 21.21 -14.50
CA ALA A 185 -13.80 20.52 -13.73
C ALA A 185 -12.73 19.85 -14.62
N VAL A 186 -13.12 19.33 -15.79
CA VAL A 186 -12.20 18.82 -16.82
C VAL A 186 -11.31 19.93 -17.32
N ALA A 187 -11.86 21.08 -17.72
CA ALA A 187 -11.08 22.22 -18.19
C ALA A 187 -10.04 22.68 -17.13
N LYS A 188 -10.43 22.73 -15.85
CA LYS A 188 -9.51 23.04 -14.74
C LYS A 188 -8.43 21.98 -14.57
N TRP A 189 -8.77 20.70 -14.70
CA TRP A 189 -7.84 19.59 -14.58
C TRP A 189 -6.84 19.58 -15.74
N GLU A 190 -7.29 19.79 -16.98
CA GLU A 190 -6.45 19.91 -18.16
C GLU A 190 -5.49 21.11 -18.06
N ALA A 191 -5.99 22.27 -17.63
CA ALA A 191 -5.14 23.45 -17.40
C ALA A 191 -4.06 23.19 -16.34
N LYS A 192 -4.38 22.45 -15.27
CA LYS A 192 -3.39 22.05 -14.25
C LYS A 192 -2.35 21.08 -14.84
N GLN A 193 -2.79 20.13 -15.65
CA GLN A 193 -1.91 19.17 -16.32
C GLN A 193 -0.96 19.85 -17.30
N ALA A 194 -1.47 20.78 -18.11
CA ALA A 194 -0.66 21.55 -19.06
C ALA A 194 0.44 22.36 -18.33
N LYS A 195 0.10 23.02 -17.22
CA LYS A 195 1.07 23.75 -16.39
C LYS A 195 2.12 22.86 -15.74
N SER A 196 1.75 21.64 -15.33
CA SER A 196 2.73 20.68 -14.78
C SER A 196 3.63 20.05 -15.83
N ALA A 197 3.23 20.07 -17.11
CA ALA A 197 4.02 19.53 -18.22
C ALA A 197 4.98 20.57 -18.83
N SER A 198 4.75 21.87 -18.57
CA SER A 198 5.59 22.98 -19.03
C SER A 198 6.68 23.41 -18.03
N LEU A 199 6.74 22.76 -16.86
CA LEU A 199 7.75 22.96 -15.81
C LEU A 199 8.66 21.72 -15.76
#